data_AF-A0A379UPK2-F1
#
_entry.id   AF-A0A379UPK2-F1
#
_cell.length_a   1.000
_cell.length_b   1.000
_cell.length_c   1.000
_cell.angle_alpha   90.00
_cell.angle_beta   90.00
_cell.angle_gamma   90.00
#
_symmetry.space_group_name_H-M   'P 1'
#
loop_
_entity.id
_entity.type
_entity.pdbx_description
1 polymer ?
#
loop_
_entity_poly.entity_id
_entity_poly.type
_entity_poly.pdbx_seq_one_letter_code
_entity_poly.pdbx_strand_id
1 'polypeptide(L)' 'MSQWRYFQASFNIGIGAGALVGNQVSLHWSMSAIGYIGAIPACAALVWAVLIFRKWPVTLEEQPH' A
#
# COMPACT_ATOMS: atom_id res chain seq x y z
N MET A 1 -18.66 -0.43 12.94
CA MET A 1 -18.30 -1.80 12.48
C MET A 1 -18.11 -1.95 10.96
N SER A 2 -18.69 -1.11 10.08
CA SER A 2 -18.48 -1.22 8.61
C SER A 2 -17.09 -0.77 8.13
N GLN A 3 -16.49 0.24 8.76
CA GLN A 3 -15.21 0.84 8.33
C GLN A 3 -14.04 -0.16 8.37
N TRP A 4 -14.02 -1.05 9.36
CA TRP A 4 -13.01 -2.12 9.47
C TRP A 4 -13.06 -3.10 8.29
N ARG A 5 -14.25 -3.36 7.74
CA ARG A 5 -14.43 -4.25 6.59
C ARG A 5 -13.84 -3.65 5.32
N TYR A 6 -14.02 -2.35 5.09
CA TYR A 6 -13.45 -1.67 3.93
C TYR A 6 -11.91 -1.63 4.02
N PHE A 7 -11.36 -1.36 5.20
CA PHE A 7 -9.92 -1.39 5.43
C PHE A 7 -9.31 -2.77 5.15
N GLN A 8 -9.87 -3.82 5.76
CA GLN A 8 -9.43 -5.20 5.57
C GLN A 8 -9.57 -5.68 4.11
N ALA A 9 -10.65 -5.27 3.43
CA ALA A 9 -10.87 -5.59 2.02
C ALA A 9 -9.81 -4.95 1.11
N SER A 10 -9.51 -3.66 1.30
CA SER A 10 -8.44 -2.99 0.55
C SER A 10 -7.07 -3.60 0.82
N PHE A 11 -6.80 -4.03 2.05
CA PHE A 11 -5.53 -4.67 2.41
C PHE A 11 -5.36 -6.04 1.75
N ASN A 12 -6.40 -6.88 1.76
CA ASN A 12 -6.39 -8.19 1.08
C ASN A 12 -6.18 -8.05 -0.44
N ILE A 13 -6.82 -7.05 -1.06
CA ILE A 13 -6.63 -6.75 -2.49
C ILE A 13 -5.18 -6.33 -2.76
N GLY A 14 -4.58 -5.53 -1.89
CA GLY A 14 -3.18 -5.12 -1.99
C GLY A 14 -2.21 -6.31 -1.93
N ILE A 15 -2.42 -7.25 -1.01
CA ILE A 15 -1.61 -8.47 -0.90
C ILE A 15 -1.74 -9.31 -2.18
N GLY A 16 -2.98 -9.54 -2.65
CA GLY A 16 -3.25 -10.30 -3.87
C GLY A 16 -2.61 -9.67 -5.10
N ALA A 17 -2.74 -8.35 -5.27
CA ALA A 17 -2.13 -7.62 -6.38
C ALA A 17 -0.60 -7.67 -6.33
N GLY A 18 0.01 -7.50 -5.15
CA GLY A 18 1.46 -7.61 -4.97
C GLY A 18 2.00 -9.00 -5.29
N ALA A 19 1.30 -10.06 -4.86
CA ALA A 19 1.68 -11.44 -5.16
C ALA A 19 1.58 -11.75 -6.67
N LEU A 20 0.52 -11.29 -7.35
CA LEU A 20 0.36 -11.47 -8.79
C LEU A 20 1.43 -10.73 -9.59
N VAL A 21 1.70 -9.46 -9.24
CA VAL A 21 2.76 -8.67 -9.89
C VAL A 21 4.13 -9.30 -9.63
N GLY A 22 4.42 -9.73 -8.40
CA GLY A 22 5.67 -10.43 -8.08
C GLY A 22 5.85 -11.72 -8.87
N ASN A 23 4.78 -12.51 -9.04
CA ASN A 23 4.79 -13.71 -9.87
C ASN A 23 5.06 -13.39 -11.35
N GLN A 24 4.44 -12.34 -11.91
CA GLN A 24 4.65 -11.94 -13.30
C GLN A 24 6.07 -11.45 -13.58
N VAL A 25 6.65 -10.71 -12.63
CA VAL A 25 8.03 -10.24 -12.75
C VAL A 25 9.02 -11.39 -12.62
N SER A 26 8.75 -12.37 -11.75
CA SER A 26 9.56 -13.58 -11.63
C SER A 26 9.56 -14.41 -12.91
N LEU A 27 8.44 -14.49 -13.63
CA LEU A 27 8.32 -15.27 -14.87
C LEU A 27 8.98 -14.60 -16.07
N HIS A 28 8.91 -13.28 -16.17
CA HIS A 28 9.28 -12.58 -17.40
C HIS A 28 10.64 -11.85 -17.33
N TRP A 29 11.12 -11.42 -16.15
CA TRP A 29 12.22 -10.44 -16.05
C TRP A 29 13.35 -10.79 -15.06
N SER A 30 13.28 -11.91 -14.30
CA SER A 30 14.23 -12.34 -13.24
C SER A 30 13.98 -11.74 -11.83
N MET A 31 14.35 -12.48 -10.78
CA MET A 31 14.08 -12.12 -9.36
C MET A 31 14.59 -10.73 -8.95
N SER A 32 15.66 -10.24 -9.59
CA SER A 32 16.24 -8.92 -9.34
C SER A 32 15.27 -7.78 -9.71
N ALA A 33 14.41 -7.98 -10.72
CA ALA A 33 13.47 -6.98 -11.20
C ALA A 33 12.26 -6.81 -10.28
N ILE A 34 11.95 -7.81 -9.44
CA ILE A 34 10.82 -7.78 -8.49
C ILE A 34 10.97 -6.60 -7.52
N GLY A 35 12.20 -6.37 -7.03
CA GLY A 35 12.51 -5.24 -6.16
C GLY A 35 12.26 -3.89 -6.84
N TYR A 36 12.68 -3.73 -8.10
CA TYR A 36 12.48 -2.49 -8.86
C TYR A 36 11.00 -2.24 -9.17
N ILE A 37 10.25 -3.25 -9.59
CA ILE A 37 8.82 -3.13 -9.88
C ILE A 37 8.02 -2.83 -8.60
N GLY A 38 8.43 -3.39 -7.45
CA GLY A 38 7.84 -3.07 -6.15
C GLY A 38 8.24 -1.69 -5.61
N ALA A 39 9.43 -1.19 -5.96
CA ALA A 39 9.89 0.14 -5.55
C ALA A 39 9.04 1.27 -6.13
N ILE A 40 8.55 1.13 -7.37
CA ILE A 40 7.70 2.13 -8.04
C ILE A 40 6.41 2.45 -7.24
N PRO A 41 5.54 1.48 -6.92
CA PRO A 41 4.34 1.73 -6.11
C PRO A 41 4.69 2.13 -4.67
N ALA A 42 5.81 1.66 -4.11
CA ALA A 42 6.26 2.08 -2.79
C ALA A 42 6.63 3.57 -2.76
N CYS A 43 7.36 4.07 -3.76
CA CYS A 43 7.67 5.48 -3.90
C CYS A 43 6.42 6.33 -4.14
N ALA A 44 5.50 5.86 -4.99
CA ALA A 44 4.23 6.53 -5.22
C ALA A 44 3.40 6.63 -3.93
N ALA A 45 3.32 5.55 -3.15
CA ALA A 45 2.65 5.52 -1.85
C ALA A 45 3.32 6.46 -0.84
N LEU A 46 4.65 6.54 -0.83
CA LEU A 46 5.39 7.44 0.07
C LEU A 46 5.11 8.91 -0.25
N VAL A 47 5.16 9.30 -1.52
CA VAL A 47 4.82 10.67 -1.94
C VAL A 47 3.37 10.97 -1.57
N TRP A 48 2.45 10.03 -1.82
CA TRP A 48 1.04 10.20 -1.52
C TRP A 48 0.77 10.30 -0.01
N ALA A 49 1.46 9.51 0.82
CA ALA A 49 1.39 9.58 2.27
C ALA A 49 1.84 10.95 2.78
N VAL A 50 2.99 11.45 2.31
CA VAL A 50 3.50 12.78 2.69
C VAL A 50 2.49 13.88 2.30
N LEU A 51 1.90 13.80 1.12
CA LEU A 51 0.89 14.78 0.67
C LEU A 51 -0.38 14.74 1.53
N ILE A 52 -0.89 13.55 1.87
CA ILE A 52 -2.07 13.41 2.73
C ILE A 52 -1.80 13.95 4.12
N PHE A 53 -0.69 13.55 4.76
CA PHE A 53 -0.36 14.00 6.12
C PHE A 53 -0.11 15.51 6.18
N ARG A 54 0.44 16.09 5.10
CA ARG A 54 0.63 17.54 5.01
C ARG A 54 -0.69 18.29 4.78
N LYS A 55 -1.61 17.72 3.99
CA LYS A 55 -2.90 18.34 3.66
C LYS A 55 -3.92 18.23 4.78
N TRP A 56 -3.92 17.11 5.50
CA TRP A 56 -4.80 16.83 6.62
C TRP A 56 -3.98 16.25 7.78
N PRO A 57 -3.29 17.09 8.55
CA PRO A 57 -2.62 16.67 9.77
C PRO A 57 -3.68 16.37 10.85
N VAL A 58 -4.37 15.24 10.71
CA VAL A 58 -5.27 14.74 11.76
C VAL A 58 -4.40 14.23 12.90
N THR A 59 -4.44 14.96 14.02
CA THR A 59 -3.96 14.45 15.30
C THR A 59 -5.01 13.46 15.78
N LEU A 60 -4.60 12.24 16.14
CA LEU A 60 -5.49 11.28 16.80
C LEU A 60 -5.78 11.84 18.20
N GLU A 61 -6.78 12.72 18.33
CA GLU A 61 -7.32 13.08 19.63
C GLU A 61 -7.88 11.80 20.26
N GLU A 62 -7.22 11.38 21.34
CA GLU A 62 -7.57 10.23 22.16
C GLU A 62 -9.05 10.34 22.55
N GLN A 63 -9.85 9.37 22.12
CA GLN A 63 -11.27 9.29 22.48
C GLN A 63 -11.37 9.21 24.02
N PRO A 64 -11.94 10.22 24.72
CA PRO A 64 -12.14 10.11 26.15
C PRO A 64 -13.21 9.03 26.39
N HIS A 65 -12.83 8.05 27.20
CA HIS A 65 -13.64 6.91 27.63
C HIS A 65 -14.92 7.33 28.36
#